data_AF-A0A519CYQ5-F1
#
_entry.id   AF-A0A519CYQ5-F1
#
_cell.length_a   1.000
_cell.length_b   1.000
_cell.length_c   1.000
_cell.angle_alpha   90.00
_cell.angle_beta   90.00
_cell.angle_gamma   90.00
#
_symmetry.space_group_name_H-M   'P 1'
#
loop_
_entity.id
_entity.type
_entity.pdbx_description
1 polymer ?
#
loop_
_entity_poly.entity_id
_entity_poly.type
_entity_poly.pdbx_seq_one_letter_code
_entity_poly.pdbx_strand_id
1 'polypeptide(L)'
;MTDITFHGGVNDIGGNKFLVEDKGTKILMDFGMSFGDEGKFFSQFMNARTSNSLADLFELGILPVIPGMYRTDYTKHMGLGGDEETEIDAVLLTHAHVDHCKYISYLRPDIPIYCSEASKLIMQNYDDTGTDQYLAVK
;
A
#
# COMPACT_ATOMS: atom_id res chain seq x y z
N MET A 1 -21.32 -14.67 -3.13
CA MET A 1 -21.24 -14.11 -1.77
C MET A 1 -20.33 -12.91 -1.91
N THR A 2 -20.61 -11.83 -1.18
CA THR A 2 -19.75 -10.66 -1.16
C THR A 2 -18.98 -10.69 0.14
N ASP A 3 -17.66 -10.61 0.06
CA ASP A 3 -16.75 -10.77 1.20
C ASP A 3 -15.93 -9.50 1.39
N ILE A 4 -15.76 -9.08 2.65
CA ILE A 4 -14.98 -7.91 3.03
C ILE A 4 -13.93 -8.33 4.05
N THR A 5 -12.66 -8.16 3.71
CA THR A 5 -11.53 -8.54 4.57
C THR A 5 -10.73 -7.30 4.96
N PHE A 6 -10.65 -7.03 6.26
CA PHE A 6 -9.92 -5.87 6.78
C PHE A 6 -8.46 -6.22 7.08
N HIS A 7 -7.53 -5.48 6.47
CA HIS A 7 -6.09 -5.58 6.73
C HIS A 7 -5.53 -4.36 7.48
N GLY A 8 -6.35 -3.33 7.72
CA GLY A 8 -6.00 -2.14 8.49
C GLY A 8 -7.21 -1.20 8.64
N GLY A 9 -7.06 -0.14 9.42
CA GLY A 9 -8.14 0.80 9.74
C GLY A 9 -9.16 0.27 10.76
N VAL A 10 -8.89 -0.86 11.41
CA VAL A 10 -9.76 -1.45 12.44
C VAL A 10 -9.28 -1.02 13.82
N ASN A 11 -10.12 -0.31 14.56
CA ASN A 11 -9.80 0.23 15.89
C ASN A 11 -8.53 1.10 15.91
N ASP A 12 -8.25 1.79 14.81
CA ASP A 12 -7.06 2.62 14.64
C ASP A 12 -7.39 3.88 13.85
N ILE A 13 -6.54 4.91 13.99
CA ILE A 13 -6.61 6.12 13.16
C ILE A 13 -5.69 5.92 11.97
N GLY A 14 -6.30 5.92 10.80
CA GLY A 14 -5.62 5.71 9.53
C GLY A 14 -5.35 4.25 9.22
N GLY A 15 -4.46 4.01 8.27
CA GLY A 15 -4.10 2.67 7.86
C GLY A 15 -5.17 1.97 7.04
N ASN A 16 -6.00 2.72 6.32
CA ASN A 16 -7.08 2.15 5.52
C ASN A 16 -6.51 1.22 4.45
N LYS A 17 -6.88 -0.05 4.53
CA LYS A 17 -6.56 -1.12 3.58
C LYS A 17 -7.48 -2.31 3.82
N PHE A 18 -8.42 -2.54 2.91
CA PHE A 18 -9.33 -3.68 3.01
C PHE A 18 -9.71 -4.18 1.63
N LEU A 19 -9.97 -5.49 1.54
CA LEU A 19 -10.38 -6.14 0.30
C LEU A 19 -11.89 -6.24 0.25
N VAL A 20 -12.45 -5.98 -0.93
CA VAL A 20 -13.84 -6.27 -1.27
C VAL A 20 -13.82 -7.27 -2.41
N GLU A 21 -14.43 -8.44 -2.20
CA GLU A 21 -14.54 -9.49 -3.19
C GLU A 21 -16.02 -9.76 -3.52
N ASP A 22 -16.37 -9.69 -4.80
CA ASP A 22 -17.69 -10.11 -5.30
C ASP A 22 -17.55 -10.71 -6.71
N LYS A 23 -18.21 -11.84 -6.94
CA LYS A 23 -18.30 -12.50 -8.27
C LYS A 23 -16.95 -12.74 -8.96
N GLY A 24 -15.90 -12.99 -8.19
CA GLY A 24 -14.55 -13.24 -8.70
C GLY A 24 -13.75 -11.97 -9.02
N THR A 25 -14.25 -10.79 -8.65
CA THR A 25 -13.52 -9.53 -8.69
C THR A 25 -13.08 -9.14 -7.29
N LYS A 26 -11.80 -8.82 -7.11
CA LYS A 26 -11.17 -8.47 -5.84
C LYS A 26 -10.54 -7.08 -5.93
N ILE A 27 -11.13 -6.13 -5.21
CA ILE A 27 -10.70 -4.73 -5.19
C ILE A 27 -10.05 -4.43 -3.85
N LEU A 28 -8.85 -3.84 -3.90
CA LEU A 28 -8.21 -3.25 -2.72
C LEU A 28 -8.72 -1.81 -2.54
N MET A 29 -9.25 -1.53 -1.35
CA MET A 29 -9.77 -0.23 -0.97
C MET A 29 -8.72 0.51 -0.14
N ASP A 30 -8.16 1.57 -0.72
CA ASP A 30 -7.03 2.34 -0.18
C ASP A 30 -5.78 1.48 0.14
N PHE A 31 -4.66 2.14 0.39
CA PHE A 31 -3.46 1.48 0.90
C PHE A 31 -2.59 2.47 1.70
N GLY A 32 -3.09 2.84 2.86
CA GLY A 32 -2.55 3.95 3.66
C GLY A 32 -1.77 3.55 4.91
N MET A 33 -1.11 4.56 5.49
CA MET A 33 -0.30 4.46 6.72
C MET A 33 -1.16 4.44 7.97
N SER A 34 -0.91 3.47 8.86
CA SER A 34 -1.45 3.49 10.23
C SER A 34 -0.56 4.38 11.09
N PHE A 35 -1.13 5.41 11.71
CA PHE A 35 -0.37 6.26 12.63
C PHE A 35 -0.05 5.54 13.94
N GLY A 36 -0.95 4.66 14.40
CA GLY A 36 -0.77 3.87 15.60
C GLY A 36 0.36 2.85 15.47
N ASP A 37 0.40 2.08 14.38
CA ASP A 37 1.41 1.06 14.16
C ASP A 37 2.77 1.65 13.84
N GLU A 38 2.85 2.67 12.99
CA GLU A 38 4.11 3.38 12.74
C GLU A 38 4.65 4.04 14.00
N GLY A 39 3.78 4.65 14.82
CA GLY A 39 4.18 5.30 16.07
C GLY A 39 4.77 4.35 17.13
N LYS A 40 4.60 3.03 16.99
CA LYS A 40 5.23 2.04 17.89
C LYS A 40 6.72 1.87 17.63
N PHE A 41 7.15 2.03 16.39
CA PHE A 41 8.48 1.62 15.93
C PHE A 41 9.29 2.74 15.29
N PHE A 42 8.61 3.74 14.72
CA PHE A 42 9.24 4.79 13.93
C PHE A 42 9.07 6.16 14.59
N SER A 43 9.98 7.06 14.27
CA SER A 43 10.02 8.45 14.72
C SER A 43 10.82 9.28 13.72
N GLN A 44 10.95 10.59 13.97
CA GLN A 44 11.61 11.52 13.05
C GLN A 44 12.98 11.03 12.52
N PHE A 45 13.77 10.34 13.34
CA PHE A 45 15.10 9.86 12.98
C PHE A 45 15.20 8.32 12.89
N MET A 46 14.08 7.61 13.03
CA MET A 46 14.01 6.15 13.00
C MET A 46 12.92 5.74 12.03
N ASN A 47 13.31 5.18 10.88
CA ASN A 47 12.41 4.74 9.83
C ASN A 47 12.74 3.31 9.43
N ALA A 48 11.86 2.67 8.66
CA ALA A 48 12.17 1.43 7.96
C ALA A 48 13.45 1.60 7.13
N ARG A 49 14.28 0.56 7.09
CA ARG A 49 15.54 0.62 6.33
C ARG A 49 15.22 0.71 4.85
N THR A 50 15.73 1.71 4.16
CA THR A 50 15.43 1.95 2.73
C THR A 50 15.70 0.73 1.86
N SER A 51 16.79 -0.01 2.13
CA SER A 51 17.16 -1.21 1.38
C SER A 51 16.35 -2.47 1.76
N ASN A 52 15.53 -2.41 2.81
CA ASN A 52 14.83 -3.59 3.36
C ASN A 52 13.41 -3.25 3.83
N SER A 53 12.79 -2.24 3.23
CA SER A 53 11.60 -1.60 3.76
C SER A 53 10.39 -2.54 3.88
N LEU A 54 10.08 -3.34 2.85
CA LEU A 54 8.97 -4.30 2.93
C LEU A 54 9.19 -5.37 4.00
N ALA A 55 10.41 -5.92 4.09
CA ALA A 55 10.73 -6.92 5.11
C ALA A 55 10.57 -6.33 6.53
N ASP A 56 11.01 -5.09 6.75
CA ASP A 56 10.82 -4.41 8.05
C ASP A 56 9.34 -4.19 8.35
N LEU A 57 8.56 -3.71 7.37
CA LEU A 57 7.12 -3.46 7.54
C LEU A 57 6.31 -4.75 7.76
N PHE A 58 6.72 -5.86 7.16
CA PHE A 58 6.12 -7.18 7.40
C PHE A 58 6.47 -7.74 8.78
N GLU A 59 7.75 -7.70 9.17
CA GLU A 59 8.21 -8.18 10.48
C GLU A 59 7.55 -7.42 11.63
N LEU A 60 7.36 -6.11 11.45
CA LEU A 60 6.70 -5.26 12.44
C LEU A 60 5.16 -5.35 12.41
N GLY A 61 4.59 -6.10 11.47
CA GLY A 61 3.14 -6.28 11.31
C GLY A 61 2.40 -5.02 10.83
N ILE A 62 3.11 -4.03 10.28
CA ILE A 62 2.55 -2.78 9.75
C ILE A 62 1.85 -3.01 8.40
N LEU A 63 2.42 -3.89 7.59
CA LEU A 63 1.84 -4.31 6.32
C LEU A 63 1.45 -5.79 6.33
N PRO A 64 0.31 -6.16 5.71
CA PRO A 64 -0.10 -7.55 5.59
C PRO A 64 0.77 -8.31 4.58
N VAL A 65 1.05 -9.60 4.82
CA VAL A 65 1.74 -10.42 3.81
C VAL A 65 0.70 -11.01 2.85
N ILE A 66 0.48 -10.34 1.72
CA ILE A 66 -0.45 -10.75 0.66
C ILE A 66 0.35 -11.12 -0.60
N PRO A 67 0.39 -12.40 -1.00
CA PRO A 67 1.11 -12.85 -2.19
C PRO A 67 0.65 -12.11 -3.45
N GLY A 68 1.61 -11.81 -4.33
CA GLY A 68 1.32 -11.16 -5.61
C GLY A 68 0.86 -9.70 -5.53
N MET A 69 0.72 -9.07 -4.34
CA MET A 69 0.24 -7.68 -4.23
C MET A 69 1.37 -6.63 -4.34
N TYR A 70 2.57 -7.00 -3.90
CA TYR A 70 3.71 -6.08 -3.76
C TYR A 70 4.66 -6.09 -4.94
N ARG A 71 5.31 -4.96 -5.20
CA ARG A 71 6.34 -4.79 -6.23
C ARG A 71 7.35 -5.93 -6.26
N THR A 72 7.47 -6.58 -7.42
CA THR A 72 8.31 -7.78 -7.58
C THR A 72 9.80 -7.46 -7.52
N ASP A 73 10.22 -6.24 -7.86
CA ASP A 73 11.61 -5.81 -7.71
C ASP A 73 12.01 -5.70 -6.23
N TYR A 74 11.10 -5.30 -5.35
CA TYR A 74 11.37 -5.22 -3.91
C TYR A 74 11.31 -6.61 -3.26
N THR A 75 10.26 -7.39 -3.54
CA THR A 75 10.11 -8.72 -2.93
C THR A 75 11.24 -9.66 -3.35
N LYS A 76 11.68 -9.65 -4.61
CA LYS A 76 12.84 -10.42 -5.06
C LYS A 76 14.14 -9.95 -4.43
N HIS A 77 14.35 -8.64 -4.33
CA HIS A 77 15.55 -8.08 -3.69
C HIS A 77 15.67 -8.51 -2.21
N MET A 78 14.53 -8.56 -1.51
CA MET A 78 14.46 -8.84 -0.07
C MET A 78 14.24 -10.34 0.25
N GLY A 79 14.18 -11.22 -0.76
CA GLY A 79 13.97 -12.66 -0.56
C GLY A 79 12.56 -13.02 -0.06
N LEU A 80 11.55 -12.21 -0.37
CA LEU A 80 10.15 -12.34 0.09
C LEU A 80 9.24 -13.04 -0.94
N GLY A 81 9.80 -13.67 -1.97
CA GLY A 81 9.04 -14.22 -3.11
C GLY A 81 8.96 -13.24 -4.29
N GLY A 82 7.84 -13.23 -5.01
CA GLY A 82 7.59 -12.30 -6.12
C GLY A 82 7.39 -12.92 -7.49
N ASP A 83 7.22 -14.24 -7.56
CA ASP A 83 6.84 -14.96 -8.80
C ASP A 83 5.35 -15.30 -8.85
N GLU A 84 4.61 -14.94 -7.80
CA GLU A 84 3.17 -15.16 -7.68
C GLU A 84 2.39 -14.16 -8.55
N GLU A 85 1.32 -14.63 -9.18
CA GLU A 85 0.35 -13.76 -9.85
C GLU A 85 -0.43 -12.94 -8.83
N THR A 86 -0.85 -11.74 -9.21
CA THR A 86 -1.76 -10.93 -8.38
C THR A 86 -3.19 -11.46 -8.49
N GLU A 87 -3.87 -11.59 -7.36
CA GLU A 87 -5.33 -11.78 -7.32
C GLU A 87 -6.09 -10.46 -7.20
N ILE A 88 -5.38 -9.33 -7.09
CA ILE A 88 -5.98 -7.99 -6.96
C ILE A 88 -6.21 -7.43 -8.36
N ASP A 89 -7.48 -7.19 -8.70
CA ASP A 89 -7.87 -6.67 -10.00
C ASP A 89 -7.63 -5.16 -10.12
N ALA A 90 -7.80 -4.42 -9.01
CA ALA A 90 -7.57 -2.99 -8.96
C ALA A 90 -7.47 -2.46 -7.53
N VAL A 91 -6.95 -1.24 -7.41
CA VAL A 91 -7.07 -0.41 -6.22
C VAL A 91 -8.10 0.69 -6.47
N LEU A 92 -9.05 0.87 -5.55
CA LEU A 92 -9.85 2.09 -5.49
C LEU A 92 -9.33 2.97 -4.36
N LEU A 93 -8.73 4.10 -4.73
CA LEU A 93 -8.23 5.10 -3.78
C LEU A 93 -9.28 6.19 -3.60
N THR A 94 -9.75 6.34 -2.37
CA THR A 94 -10.80 7.28 -1.99
C THR A 94 -10.34 8.73 -2.08
N HIS A 95 -9.16 9.04 -1.53
CA HIS A 95 -8.53 10.36 -1.58
C HIS A 95 -7.04 10.31 -1.19
N ALA A 96 -6.32 11.42 -1.39
CA ALA A 96 -4.86 11.49 -1.26
C ALA A 96 -4.36 11.96 0.14
N HIS A 97 -5.03 11.58 1.22
CA HIS A 97 -4.40 11.67 2.55
C HIS A 97 -3.48 10.47 2.79
N VAL A 98 -2.41 10.65 3.57
CA VAL A 98 -1.37 9.63 3.78
C VAL A 98 -1.91 8.36 4.45
N ASP A 99 -2.96 8.48 5.25
CA ASP A 99 -3.64 7.34 5.86
C ASP A 99 -4.53 6.54 4.88
N HIS A 100 -4.57 6.96 3.61
CA HIS A 100 -5.21 6.27 2.49
C HIS A 100 -4.23 5.93 1.36
N CYS A 101 -3.20 6.75 1.10
CA CYS A 101 -2.34 6.56 -0.08
C CYS A 101 -0.88 6.18 0.22
N LYS A 102 -0.38 6.37 1.44
CA LYS A 102 1.08 6.40 1.71
C LYS A 102 1.84 5.15 1.26
N TYR A 103 1.22 3.98 1.27
CA TYR A 103 1.88 2.73 0.91
C TYR A 103 1.64 2.28 -0.53
N ILE A 104 0.89 3.04 -1.34
CA ILE A 104 0.58 2.68 -2.73
C ILE A 104 1.84 2.40 -3.55
N SER A 105 2.94 3.10 -3.28
CA SER A 105 4.22 2.93 -3.97
C SER A 105 4.85 1.53 -3.78
N TYR A 106 4.36 0.75 -2.81
CA TYR A 106 4.77 -0.64 -2.60
C TYR A 106 3.97 -1.66 -3.42
N LEU A 107 2.83 -1.27 -4.01
CA LEU A 107 2.00 -2.13 -4.83
C LEU A 107 2.62 -2.34 -6.21
N ARG A 108 2.37 -3.50 -6.82
CA ARG A 108 2.86 -3.74 -8.18
C ARG A 108 2.29 -2.72 -9.18
N PRO A 109 3.08 -2.25 -10.15
CA PRO A 109 2.63 -1.27 -11.14
C PRO A 109 1.58 -1.80 -12.12
N ASP A 110 1.48 -3.12 -12.28
CA ASP A 110 0.48 -3.75 -13.15
C ASP A 110 -0.93 -3.79 -12.52
N ILE A 111 -1.08 -3.50 -11.22
CA ILE A 111 -2.39 -3.34 -10.58
C ILE A 111 -2.92 -1.92 -10.88
N PRO A 112 -4.04 -1.76 -11.60
CA PRO A 112 -4.58 -0.44 -11.92
C PRO A 112 -5.13 0.27 -10.68
N ILE A 113 -4.88 1.57 -10.58
CA ILE A 113 -5.37 2.43 -9.49
C ILE A 113 -6.41 3.40 -10.03
N TYR A 114 -7.63 3.32 -9.52
CA TYR A 114 -8.71 4.24 -9.80
C TYR A 114 -8.86 5.26 -8.68
N CYS A 115 -8.85 6.55 -9.03
CA CYS A 115 -9.03 7.66 -8.08
C CYS A 115 -9.60 8.89 -8.80
N SER A 116 -9.99 9.90 -8.03
CA SER A 116 -10.36 11.21 -8.60
C SER A 116 -9.15 11.93 -9.19
N GLU A 117 -9.40 12.79 -10.18
CA GLU A 117 -8.35 13.65 -10.77
C GLU A 117 -7.66 14.50 -9.70
N ALA A 118 -8.42 15.03 -8.74
CA ALA A 118 -7.87 15.80 -7.62
C ALA A 118 -6.87 14.98 -6.80
N SER A 119 -7.21 13.73 -6.46
CA SER A 119 -6.30 12.84 -5.70
C SER A 119 -5.04 12.53 -6.49
N LYS A 120 -5.18 12.27 -7.80
CA LYS A 120 -4.04 12.06 -8.69
C LYS A 120 -3.12 13.28 -8.73
N LEU A 121 -3.65 14.49 -8.86
CA LEU A 121 -2.86 15.72 -8.90
C LEU A 121 -2.13 15.98 -7.58
N ILE A 122 -2.75 15.68 -6.43
CA ILE A 122 -2.10 15.76 -5.12
C ILE A 122 -0.95 14.75 -5.03
N MET A 123 -1.17 13.50 -5.44
CA MET A 123 -0.11 12.49 -5.48
C MET A 123 1.03 12.87 -6.44
N GLN A 124 0.72 13.45 -7.61
CA GLN A 124 1.73 13.99 -8.52
C GLN A 124 2.54 15.10 -7.86
N ASN A 125 1.91 15.97 -7.09
CA ASN A 125 2.62 17.03 -6.39
C ASN A 125 3.59 16.47 -5.33
N TYR A 126 3.22 15.40 -4.62
CA TYR A 126 4.14 14.70 -3.72
C TYR A 126 5.35 14.12 -4.45
N ASP A 127 5.15 13.54 -5.63
CA ASP A 127 6.23 13.00 -6.46
C ASP A 127 7.15 14.11 -6.99
N ASP A 128 6.57 15.23 -7.46
CA ASP A 128 7.32 16.32 -8.10
C ASP A 128 8.14 17.16 -7.10
N THR A 129 7.66 17.25 -5.86
CA THR A 129 8.21 18.17 -4.85
C THR A 129 8.85 17.47 -3.65
N GLY A 130 8.65 16.15 -3.52
CA GLY A 130 9.13 15.34 -2.42
C GLY A 130 10.06 14.21 -2.85
N THR A 131 10.11 13.18 -2.01
CA THR A 131 10.84 11.93 -2.29
C THR A 131 9.90 10.73 -2.42
N ASP A 132 8.59 10.97 -2.36
CA ASP A 132 7.57 9.94 -2.56
C ASP A 132 7.47 9.55 -4.05
N GLN A 133 6.91 8.38 -4.33
CA GLN A 133 6.80 7.83 -5.69
C GLN A 133 5.45 7.12 -5.87
N TYR A 134 4.36 7.88 -5.87
CA TYR A 134 2.99 7.38 -6.04
C TYR A 134 2.65 7.09 -7.51
N LEU A 135 3.12 7.91 -8.45
CA LEU A 135 2.79 7.86 -9.89
C LEU A 135 4.01 7.56 -10.78
N ALA A 136 5.23 7.72 -10.24
CA ALA A 136 6.48 7.46 -10.95
C ALA A 136 6.75 5.96 -11.24
N VAL A 137 5.98 5.06 -10.61
CA VAL A 137 6.01 3.62 -10.88
C VAL A 137 4.95 3.32 -11.94
N LYS A 138 5.36 3.23 -13.21
CA LYS A 138 4.51 2.84 -14.34
C LYS A 138 4.93 1.49 -14.89
#